data_AF-A0A812QMW9-F1
#
_entry.id   AF-A0A812QMW9-F1
#
_cell.length_a   1.000
_cell.length_b   1.000
_cell.length_c   1.000
_cell.angle_alpha   90.00
_cell.angle_beta   90.00
_cell.angle_gamma   90.00
#
_symmetry.space_group_name_H-M   'P 1'
#
loop_
_entity.id
_entity.type
_entity.pdbx_description
1 polymer ?
#
loop_
_entity_poly.entity_id
_entity_poly.type
_entity_poly.pdbx_seq_one_letter_code
_entity_poly.pdbx_strand_id
1 'polypeptide(L)'
;TSLVGLLQGKAVSHFVSHSWATPFQHFVQCLQHHAAFTGAVNPTYWICSFANNQWDIASEIGTDVLDSAFAKVLHSHLQGVVMVLDQQVQPLTRVWCLFEFLLASERQHDLVFATDLGVLGDQGASPDIALQVGRALRTLQVVNCLSSVEEDRQKIFQFIRSKMGSLANMDIQIKQRMSRILQRLGTMPVNAHVALREGFLPA
;
A
#
# COMPACT_ATOMS: atom_id res chain seq x y z
N THR A 1 -23.57 -19.69 14.17
CA THR A 1 -22.62 -19.59 13.05
C THR A 1 -22.47 -18.13 12.67
N SER A 2 -21.26 -17.59 12.57
CA SER A 2 -21.07 -16.22 12.09
C SER A 2 -21.32 -16.12 10.58
N LEU A 3 -21.63 -14.92 10.07
CA LEU A 3 -21.79 -14.67 8.63
C LEU A 3 -20.54 -15.10 7.84
N VAL A 4 -19.35 -14.88 8.40
CA VAL A 4 -18.07 -15.33 7.83
C VAL A 4 -18.04 -16.85 7.68
N GLY A 5 -18.51 -17.60 8.67
CA GLY A 5 -18.60 -19.06 8.58
C GLY A 5 -19.62 -19.53 7.54
N LEU A 6 -20.75 -18.83 7.41
CA LEU A 6 -21.78 -19.16 6.42
C LEU A 6 -21.31 -18.88 4.98
N LEU A 7 -20.57 -17.79 4.76
CA LEU A 7 -20.07 -17.37 3.45
C LEU A 7 -18.71 -17.97 3.08
N GLN A 8 -18.16 -18.86 3.92
CA GLN A 8 -16.82 -19.43 3.76
C GLN A 8 -15.76 -18.34 3.57
N GLY A 9 -15.77 -17.34 4.46
CA GLY A 9 -14.82 -16.24 4.44
C GLY A 9 -13.38 -16.73 4.42
N LYS A 10 -12.55 -16.05 3.63
CA LYS A 10 -11.15 -16.41 3.41
C LYS A 10 -10.23 -15.51 4.23
N ALA A 11 -9.07 -16.04 4.62
CA ALA A 11 -8.00 -15.23 5.17
C ALA A 11 -7.54 -14.18 4.15
N VAL A 12 -7.14 -13.00 4.62
CA VAL A 12 -6.60 -11.93 3.79
C VAL A 12 -5.19 -12.31 3.35
N SER A 13 -4.92 -12.19 2.05
CA SER A 13 -3.59 -12.41 1.47
C SER A 13 -2.83 -11.10 1.27
N HIS A 14 -3.52 -10.04 0.83
CA HIS A 14 -2.90 -8.77 0.49
C HIS A 14 -3.65 -7.59 1.09
N PHE A 15 -2.91 -6.60 1.55
CA PHE A 15 -3.44 -5.30 1.93
C PHE A 15 -3.40 -4.34 0.74
N VAL A 16 -4.45 -3.55 0.53
CA VAL A 16 -4.53 -2.58 -0.56
C VAL A 16 -4.53 -1.16 -0.02
N SER A 17 -3.44 -0.43 -0.30
CA SER A 17 -3.34 1.00 -0.04
C SER A 17 -3.75 1.79 -1.29
N HIS A 18 -4.73 2.69 -1.20
CA HIS A 18 -5.22 3.45 -2.35
C HIS A 18 -5.79 4.82 -1.95
N SER A 19 -5.77 5.77 -2.89
CA SER A 19 -6.51 7.03 -2.74
C SER A 19 -7.97 6.83 -3.11
N TRP A 20 -8.89 7.35 -2.29
CA TRP A 20 -10.32 7.36 -2.62
C TRP A 20 -10.68 8.24 -3.81
N ALA A 21 -9.79 9.15 -4.21
CA ALA A 21 -9.97 9.97 -5.40
C ALA A 21 -9.57 9.22 -6.69
N THR A 22 -8.95 8.04 -6.57
CA THR A 22 -8.67 7.17 -7.72
C THR A 22 -9.99 6.62 -8.28
N PRO A 23 -10.25 6.73 -9.60
CA PRO A 23 -11.46 6.20 -10.21
C PRO A 23 -11.63 4.70 -9.92
N PHE A 24 -12.84 4.26 -9.59
CA PHE A 24 -13.08 2.87 -9.19
C PHE A 24 -12.71 1.86 -10.30
N GLN A 25 -12.95 2.19 -11.57
CA GLN A 25 -12.53 1.35 -12.69
C GLN A 25 -11.01 1.19 -12.75
N HIS A 26 -10.25 2.28 -12.56
CA HIS A 26 -8.78 2.26 -12.49
C HIS A 26 -8.32 1.36 -11.35
N PHE A 27 -8.92 1.53 -10.16
CA PHE A 27 -8.64 0.70 -8.99
C PHE A 27 -8.83 -0.81 -9.27
N VAL A 28 -9.96 -1.19 -9.88
CA VAL A 28 -10.25 -2.58 -10.22
C VAL A 28 -9.23 -3.13 -11.23
N GLN A 29 -8.90 -2.36 -12.27
CA GLN A 29 -7.89 -2.75 -13.27
C GLN A 29 -6.51 -2.98 -12.63
N CYS A 30 -6.09 -2.08 -11.72
CA CYS A 30 -4.84 -2.26 -10.96
C CYS A 30 -4.83 -3.58 -10.19
N LEU A 31 -5.93 -3.94 -9.52
CA LEU A 31 -6.02 -5.19 -8.77
C LEU A 31 -6.08 -6.43 -9.67
N GLN A 32 -6.65 -6.32 -10.87
CA GLN A 32 -6.61 -7.40 -11.87
C GLN A 32 -5.19 -7.64 -12.37
N HIS A 33 -4.45 -6.57 -12.69
CA HIS A 33 -3.03 -6.66 -13.04
C HIS A 33 -2.19 -7.23 -11.90
N HIS A 34 -2.43 -6.79 -10.67
CA HIS A 34 -1.77 -7.34 -9.50
C HIS A 34 -2.07 -8.84 -9.30
N ALA A 35 -3.34 -9.24 -9.42
CA ALA A 35 -3.71 -10.66 -9.32
C ALA A 35 -2.99 -11.51 -10.37
N ALA A 36 -2.92 -11.04 -11.62
CA ALA A 36 -2.19 -11.70 -12.69
C ALA A 36 -0.66 -11.76 -12.41
N PHE A 37 -0.10 -10.67 -11.89
CA PHE A 37 1.32 -10.58 -11.50
C PHE A 37 1.69 -11.62 -10.43
N THR A 38 0.87 -11.76 -9.39
CA THR A 38 1.13 -12.74 -8.31
C THR A 38 1.03 -14.19 -8.76
N GLY A 39 0.31 -14.48 -9.86
CA GLY A 39 -0.03 -15.84 -10.26
C GLY A 39 -0.91 -16.59 -9.25
N ALA A 40 -1.38 -15.92 -8.20
CA ALA A 40 -2.16 -16.54 -7.14
C ALA A 40 -3.56 -16.91 -7.64
N VAL A 41 -4.01 -18.12 -7.32
CA VAL A 41 -5.37 -18.56 -7.62
C VAL A 41 -6.32 -17.97 -6.57
N ASN A 42 -7.08 -16.93 -6.96
CA ASN A 42 -8.03 -16.20 -6.13
C ASN A 42 -7.40 -15.43 -4.94
N PRO A 43 -6.55 -14.40 -5.20
CA PRO A 43 -6.04 -13.55 -4.13
C PRO A 43 -7.17 -12.84 -3.40
N THR A 44 -7.03 -12.70 -2.10
CA THR A 44 -7.97 -12.02 -1.21
C THR A 44 -7.39 -10.70 -0.74
N TYR A 45 -8.15 -9.63 -0.93
CA TYR A 45 -7.72 -8.26 -0.67
C TYR A 45 -8.45 -7.68 0.53
N TRP A 46 -7.71 -7.04 1.42
CA TRP A 46 -8.28 -6.18 2.44
C TRP A 46 -8.12 -4.72 2.01
N ILE A 47 -9.24 -3.99 1.97
CA ILE A 47 -9.34 -2.66 1.40
C ILE A 47 -10.10 -1.78 2.42
N CYS A 48 -9.44 -0.73 2.93
CA CYS A 48 -9.99 0.17 3.97
C CYS A 48 -11.45 0.59 3.70
N SER A 49 -11.73 1.03 2.46
CA SER A 49 -13.04 1.57 2.05
C SER A 49 -14.19 0.56 2.13
N PHE A 50 -13.88 -0.74 2.05
CA PHE A 50 -14.89 -1.81 2.10
C PHE A 50 -14.90 -2.54 3.44
N ALA A 51 -13.78 -2.52 4.17
CA ALA A 51 -13.63 -3.26 5.40
C ALA A 51 -14.05 -2.47 6.65
N ASN A 52 -13.81 -1.17 6.68
CA ASN A 52 -14.14 -0.34 7.84
C ASN A 52 -15.58 0.14 7.76
N ASN A 53 -16.25 0.23 8.91
CA ASN A 53 -17.52 0.93 9.02
C ASN A 53 -17.34 2.44 8.81
N GLN A 54 -17.56 2.92 7.59
CA GLN A 54 -17.40 4.33 7.23
C GLN A 54 -18.38 5.26 7.96
N TRP A 55 -19.47 4.73 8.52
CA TRP A 55 -20.44 5.49 9.31
C TRP A 55 -19.98 5.75 10.74
N ASP A 56 -19.03 4.94 11.23
CA ASP A 56 -18.49 5.05 12.59
C ASP A 56 -16.97 4.83 12.57
N ILE A 57 -16.29 5.63 11.74
CA ILE A 57 -14.84 5.55 11.57
C ILE A 57 -14.09 5.82 12.89
N ALA A 58 -14.67 6.63 13.77
CA ALA A 58 -14.09 6.93 15.07
C ALA A 58 -13.94 5.66 15.93
N SER A 59 -14.94 4.79 15.95
CA SER A 59 -14.87 3.50 16.64
C SER A 59 -13.91 2.51 15.94
N GLU A 60 -13.81 2.57 14.61
CA GLU A 60 -12.89 1.71 13.83
C GLU A 60 -11.42 2.07 14.02
N ILE A 61 -11.12 3.36 14.21
CA ILE A 61 -9.77 3.85 14.52
C ILE A 61 -9.46 3.63 16.00
N GLY A 62 -10.44 3.89 16.89
CA GLY A 62 -10.26 3.82 18.33
C GLY A 62 -9.45 5.00 18.89
N THR A 63 -8.91 4.81 20.10
CA THR A 63 -8.08 5.82 20.79
C THR A 63 -6.64 5.84 20.30
N ASP A 64 -6.09 4.70 19.91
CA ASP A 64 -4.77 4.58 19.29
C ASP A 64 -4.94 4.11 17.84
N VAL A 65 -4.29 4.80 16.90
CA VAL A 65 -4.30 4.45 15.48
C VAL A 65 -3.80 3.02 15.24
N LEU A 66 -2.96 2.47 16.12
CA LEU A 66 -2.48 1.09 16.03
C LEU A 66 -3.52 0.03 16.45
N ASP A 67 -4.56 0.42 17.17
CA ASP A 67 -5.67 -0.46 17.55
C ASP A 67 -6.70 -0.61 16.42
N SER A 68 -6.57 0.19 15.37
CA SER A 68 -7.45 0.16 14.21
C SER A 68 -7.41 -1.17 13.44
N ALA A 69 -8.49 -1.46 12.72
CA ALA A 69 -8.58 -2.67 11.90
C ALA A 69 -7.45 -2.77 10.85
N PHE A 70 -7.11 -1.66 10.18
CA PHE A 70 -6.07 -1.65 9.15
C PHE A 70 -4.68 -1.94 9.75
N ALA A 71 -4.37 -1.36 10.92
CA ALA A 71 -3.09 -1.60 11.59
C ALA A 71 -2.98 -3.06 12.03
N LYS A 72 -4.07 -3.65 12.56
CA LYS A 72 -4.12 -5.09 12.89
C LYS A 72 -3.87 -5.98 11.69
N VAL A 73 -4.45 -5.66 10.52
CA VAL A 73 -4.21 -6.42 9.28
C VAL A 73 -2.76 -6.26 8.82
N LEU A 74 -2.20 -5.04 8.83
CA LEU A 74 -0.78 -4.81 8.51
C LEU A 74 0.18 -5.48 9.49
N HIS A 75 -0.26 -5.79 10.71
CA HIS A 75 0.50 -6.55 11.69
C HIS A 75 0.30 -8.07 11.59
N SER A 76 -0.66 -8.52 10.79
CA SER A 76 -0.91 -9.94 10.53
C SER A 76 0.02 -10.51 9.46
N HIS A 77 -0.09 -11.81 9.21
CA HIS A 77 0.66 -12.47 8.14
C HIS A 77 0.00 -12.19 6.79
N LEU A 78 0.63 -11.32 6.00
CA LEU A 78 0.23 -10.99 4.62
C LEU A 78 1.30 -11.54 3.66
N GLN A 79 0.86 -11.88 2.45
CA GLN A 79 1.77 -12.16 1.33
C GLN A 79 2.42 -10.88 0.82
N GLY A 80 1.69 -9.75 0.88
CA GLY A 80 2.23 -8.46 0.51
C GLY A 80 1.23 -7.32 0.64
N VAL A 81 1.67 -6.13 0.26
CA VAL A 81 0.91 -4.89 0.24
C VAL A 81 1.00 -4.32 -1.17
N VAL A 82 -0.15 -4.04 -1.76
CA VAL A 82 -0.25 -3.37 -3.06
C VAL A 82 -0.67 -1.92 -2.85
N MET A 83 0.12 -1.00 -3.37
CA MET A 83 -0.26 0.40 -3.47
C MET A 83 -0.75 0.69 -4.88
N VAL A 84 -2.02 1.09 -4.99
CA VAL A 84 -2.68 1.43 -6.26
C VAL A 84 -2.30 2.86 -6.65
N LEU A 85 -1.55 3.02 -7.73
CA LEU A 85 -1.13 4.31 -8.26
C LEU A 85 -1.94 4.71 -9.49
N ASP A 86 -2.40 5.95 -9.49
CA ASP A 86 -2.90 6.64 -10.69
C ASP A 86 -1.79 7.50 -11.32
N GLN A 87 -2.10 8.12 -12.47
CA GLN A 87 -1.20 9.03 -13.19
C GLN A 87 -0.82 10.31 -12.43
N GLN A 88 -1.43 10.54 -11.27
CA GLN A 88 -1.10 11.67 -10.39
C GLN A 88 -0.38 11.20 -9.13
N VAL A 89 -0.12 9.90 -9.00
CA VAL A 89 0.42 9.22 -7.82
C VAL A 89 -0.25 9.69 -6.53
N GLN A 90 -1.58 9.87 -6.57
CA GLN A 90 -2.35 10.45 -5.48
C GLN A 90 -2.14 9.81 -4.10
N PRO A 91 -1.88 8.50 -3.94
CA PRO A 91 -1.56 7.96 -2.62
C PRO A 91 -0.40 8.68 -1.92
N LEU A 92 0.55 9.25 -2.66
CA LEU A 92 1.68 9.98 -2.09
C LEU A 92 1.31 11.36 -1.52
N THR A 93 0.08 11.84 -1.77
CA THR A 93 -0.45 13.08 -1.19
C THR A 93 -1.35 12.80 0.01
N ARG A 94 -1.58 11.54 0.37
CA ARG A 94 -2.51 11.11 1.42
C ARG A 94 -1.75 10.60 2.63
N VAL A 95 -1.95 11.22 3.78
CA VAL A 95 -1.24 10.83 5.02
C VAL A 95 -1.52 9.38 5.41
N TRP A 96 -2.75 8.90 5.19
CA TRP A 96 -3.14 7.52 5.45
C TRP A 96 -2.35 6.52 4.62
N CYS A 97 -2.24 6.71 3.31
CA CYS A 97 -1.48 5.81 2.45
C CYS A 97 0.02 5.80 2.80
N LEU A 98 0.58 6.96 3.15
CA LEU A 98 1.97 7.05 3.61
C LEU A 98 2.18 6.35 4.96
N PHE A 99 1.18 6.40 5.85
CA PHE A 99 1.20 5.71 7.12
C PHE A 99 1.09 4.19 6.97
N GLU A 100 0.15 3.70 6.14
CA GLU A 100 0.03 2.29 5.77
C GLU A 100 1.33 1.77 5.15
N PHE A 101 1.93 2.52 4.23
CA PHE A 101 3.22 2.20 3.63
C PHE A 101 4.34 2.08 4.68
N LEU A 102 4.38 2.99 5.65
CA LEU A 102 5.37 2.96 6.73
C LEU A 102 5.20 1.71 7.60
N LEU A 103 3.98 1.41 8.05
CA LEU A 103 3.70 0.22 8.87
C LEU A 103 4.02 -1.07 8.10
N ALA A 104 3.63 -1.15 6.83
CA ALA A 104 3.97 -2.27 5.95
C ALA A 104 5.49 -2.46 5.83
N SER A 105 6.20 -1.35 5.62
CA SER A 105 7.66 -1.33 5.48
C SER A 105 8.40 -1.70 6.76
N GLU A 106 7.87 -1.36 7.93
CA GLU A 106 8.43 -1.76 9.23
C GLU A 106 8.26 -3.25 9.49
N ARG A 107 7.16 -3.84 9.01
CA ARG A 107 6.90 -5.28 9.05
C ARG A 107 7.58 -6.07 7.95
N GLN A 108 8.32 -5.39 7.08
CA GLN A 108 9.05 -6.00 5.95
C GLN A 108 8.12 -6.77 5.00
N HIS A 109 6.85 -6.35 4.89
CA HIS A 109 5.95 -6.89 3.87
C HIS A 109 6.49 -6.58 2.49
N ASP A 110 6.28 -7.49 1.54
CA ASP A 110 6.53 -7.20 0.14
C ASP A 110 5.61 -6.08 -0.32
N LEU A 111 6.14 -5.12 -1.07
CA LEU A 111 5.49 -3.86 -1.40
C LEU A 111 5.60 -3.62 -2.89
N VAL A 112 4.46 -3.64 -3.57
CA VAL A 112 4.38 -3.44 -5.01
C VAL A 112 3.49 -2.26 -5.37
N PHE A 113 3.80 -1.63 -6.50
CA PHE A 113 3.03 -0.51 -7.03
C PHE A 113 2.23 -1.00 -8.24
N ALA A 114 0.90 -1.02 -8.13
CA ALA A 114 0.03 -1.43 -9.22
C ALA A 114 -0.56 -0.22 -9.94
N THR A 115 -0.56 -0.26 -11.27
CA THR A 115 -1.17 0.74 -12.15
C THR A 115 -2.19 0.05 -13.07
N ASP A 116 -2.96 0.85 -13.81
CA ASP A 116 -3.90 0.40 -14.84
C ASP A 116 -3.22 -0.26 -16.05
N LEU A 117 -1.89 -0.20 -16.13
CA LEU A 117 -1.08 -0.81 -17.19
C LEU A 117 -0.29 -2.03 -16.71
N GLY A 118 -0.15 -2.23 -15.40
CA GLY A 118 0.64 -3.31 -14.83
C GLY A 118 1.21 -3.01 -13.45
N VAL A 119 1.93 -3.97 -12.88
CA VAL A 119 2.71 -3.76 -11.65
C VAL A 119 4.08 -3.17 -12.01
N LEU A 120 4.48 -2.06 -11.41
CA LEU A 120 5.78 -1.44 -11.68
C LEU A 120 6.91 -2.46 -11.53
N GLY A 121 7.79 -2.50 -12.53
CA GLY A 121 8.89 -3.45 -12.63
C GLY A 121 8.54 -4.77 -13.29
N ASP A 122 7.26 -5.09 -13.53
CA ASP A 122 6.86 -6.21 -14.39
C ASP A 122 6.76 -5.78 -15.87
N GLN A 123 6.73 -6.76 -16.77
CA GLN A 123 6.52 -6.57 -18.19
C GLN A 123 5.19 -5.83 -18.45
N GLY A 124 5.26 -4.59 -18.94
CA GLY A 124 4.08 -3.80 -19.34
C GLY A 124 3.79 -2.57 -18.49
N ALA A 125 4.45 -2.40 -17.34
CA ALA A 125 4.28 -1.18 -16.55
C ALA A 125 4.95 0.03 -17.22
N SER A 126 4.23 1.15 -17.30
CA SER A 126 4.75 2.37 -17.93
C SER A 126 5.92 2.96 -17.13
N PRO A 127 7.10 3.16 -17.76
CA PRO A 127 8.22 3.87 -17.14
C PRO A 127 7.86 5.28 -16.68
N ASP A 128 6.84 5.90 -17.27
CA ASP A 128 6.40 7.25 -16.93
C ASP A 128 5.86 7.34 -15.50
N ILE A 129 5.15 6.31 -15.03
CA ILE A 129 4.64 6.29 -13.64
C ILE A 129 5.79 6.15 -12.66
N ALA A 130 6.79 5.31 -12.94
CA ALA A 130 7.99 5.21 -12.10
C ALA A 130 8.72 6.56 -12.01
N LEU A 131 8.81 7.30 -13.13
CA LEU A 131 9.37 8.65 -13.15
C LEU A 131 8.51 9.65 -12.36
N GLN A 132 7.18 9.57 -12.45
CA GLN A 132 6.27 10.40 -11.67
C GLN A 132 6.39 10.14 -10.17
N VAL A 133 6.46 8.87 -9.74
CA VAL A 133 6.76 8.51 -8.34
C VAL A 133 8.09 9.13 -7.94
N GLY A 134 9.15 8.99 -8.75
CA GLY A 134 10.45 9.60 -8.49
C GLY A 134 10.39 11.12 -8.34
N ARG A 135 9.61 11.81 -9.17
CA ARG A 135 9.39 13.26 -9.08
C ARG A 135 8.63 13.65 -7.80
N ALA A 136 7.56 12.93 -7.48
CA ALA A 136 6.78 13.16 -6.27
C ALA A 136 7.63 12.95 -5.00
N LEU A 137 8.46 11.91 -4.97
CA LEU A 137 9.36 11.65 -3.84
C LEU A 137 10.35 12.78 -3.58
N ARG A 138 10.81 13.50 -4.61
CA ARG A 138 11.73 14.63 -4.42
C ARG A 138 11.09 15.75 -3.61
N THR A 139 9.83 16.07 -3.89
CA THR A 139 9.09 17.18 -3.26
C THR A 139 8.22 16.73 -2.08
N LEU A 140 8.09 15.42 -1.83
CA LEU A 140 7.24 14.89 -0.76
C LEU A 140 7.64 15.46 0.60
N GLN A 141 6.62 15.96 1.30
CA GLN A 141 6.67 16.35 2.70
C GLN A 141 5.37 15.90 3.35
N VAL A 142 5.46 15.02 4.35
CA VAL A 142 4.32 14.43 5.05
C VAL A 142 3.43 15.52 5.66
N VAL A 143 4.01 16.63 6.11
CA VAL A 143 3.25 17.76 6.68
C VAL A 143 2.22 18.36 5.71
N ASN A 144 2.46 18.27 4.41
CA ASN A 144 1.57 18.78 3.35
C ASN A 144 0.56 17.74 2.87
N CYS A 145 0.62 16.50 3.39
CA CYS A 145 -0.28 15.44 2.97
C CYS A 145 -1.66 15.59 3.62
N LEU A 146 -2.69 15.18 2.87
CA LEU A 146 -4.09 15.40 3.19
C LEU A 146 -4.72 14.17 3.85
N SER A 147 -5.76 14.42 4.64
CA SER A 147 -6.76 13.45 5.09
C SER A 147 -8.14 14.04 4.83
N SER A 148 -9.13 13.19 4.58
CA SER A 148 -10.53 13.64 4.46
C SER A 148 -11.07 14.18 5.79
N VAL A 149 -10.52 13.70 6.90
CA VAL A 149 -10.82 14.14 8.26
C VAL A 149 -9.55 14.73 8.88
N GLU A 150 -9.61 15.99 9.28
CA GLU A 150 -8.46 16.72 9.81
C GLU A 150 -7.99 16.17 11.16
N GLU A 151 -8.92 15.74 12.02
CA GLU A 151 -8.59 15.13 13.32
C GLU A 151 -7.71 13.87 13.15
N ASP A 152 -8.05 13.02 12.18
CA ASP A 152 -7.27 11.83 11.86
C ASP A 152 -5.85 12.18 11.43
N ARG A 153 -5.70 13.23 10.62
CA ARG A 153 -4.38 13.73 10.21
C ARG A 153 -3.54 14.13 11.43
N GLN A 154 -4.16 14.82 12.40
CA GLN A 154 -3.47 15.23 13.62
C GLN A 154 -3.09 14.02 14.49
N LYS A 155 -3.97 13.02 14.62
CA LYS A 155 -3.67 11.76 15.34
C LYS A 155 -2.47 11.04 14.73
N ILE A 156 -2.46 10.88 13.41
CA ILE A 156 -1.33 10.26 12.70
C ILE A 156 -0.06 11.09 12.87
N PHE A 157 -0.14 12.41 12.77
CA PHE A 157 1.03 13.29 12.97
C PHE A 157 1.59 13.19 14.39
N GLN A 158 0.72 13.13 15.41
CA GLN A 158 1.11 12.93 16.79
C GLN A 158 1.80 11.58 16.97
N PHE A 159 1.24 10.52 16.39
CA PHE A 159 1.85 9.19 16.40
C PHE A 159 3.23 9.18 15.74
N ILE A 160 3.37 9.82 14.57
CA ILE A 160 4.66 9.91 13.87
C ILE A 160 5.67 10.68 14.72
N ARG A 161 5.27 11.78 15.35
CA ARG A 161 6.14 12.56 16.23
C ARG A 161 6.55 11.78 17.47
N SER A 162 5.65 11.03 18.09
CA SER A 162 5.99 10.22 19.27
C SER A 162 6.94 9.07 18.92
N LYS A 163 6.71 8.39 17.80
CA LYS A 163 7.48 7.22 17.38
C LYS A 163 8.80 7.57 16.67
N MET A 164 8.80 8.61 15.84
CA MET A 164 9.92 8.96 14.96
C MET A 164 10.57 10.31 15.31
N GLY A 165 10.07 11.02 16.32
CA GLY A 165 10.55 12.34 16.76
C GLY A 165 10.06 13.50 15.89
N SER A 166 9.91 13.32 14.57
CA SER A 166 9.44 14.38 13.66
C SER A 166 8.81 13.83 12.38
N LEU A 167 7.99 14.66 11.72
CA LEU A 167 7.46 14.34 10.39
C LEU A 167 8.57 14.28 9.32
N ALA A 168 9.62 15.09 9.47
CA ALA A 168 10.77 15.08 8.56
C ALA A 168 11.52 13.74 8.58
N ASN A 169 11.58 13.06 9.74
CA ASN A 169 12.15 11.71 9.81
C ASN A 169 11.29 10.69 9.04
N MET A 170 9.97 10.87 9.00
CA MET A 170 9.10 10.08 8.13
C MET A 170 9.33 10.39 6.65
N ASP A 171 9.53 11.66 6.27
CA ASP A 171 9.89 12.03 4.89
C ASP A 171 11.13 11.26 4.42
N ILE A 172 12.18 11.24 5.24
CA ILE A 172 13.43 10.53 4.95
C ILE A 172 13.17 9.03 4.77
N GLN A 173 12.42 8.41 5.67
CA GLN A 173 12.13 6.97 5.63
C GLN A 173 11.32 6.59 4.39
N ILE A 174 10.26 7.35 4.07
CA ILE A 174 9.43 7.10 2.88
C ILE A 174 10.28 7.22 1.62
N LYS A 175 11.02 8.33 1.48
CA LYS A 175 11.87 8.58 0.30
C LYS A 175 12.89 7.46 0.13
N GLN A 176 13.63 7.12 1.18
CA GLN A 176 14.65 6.07 1.10
C GLN A 176 14.06 4.70 0.77
N ARG A 177 12.92 4.33 1.36
CA ARG A 177 12.30 3.01 1.16
C ARG A 177 11.66 2.89 -0.21
N MET A 178 10.87 3.88 -0.64
CA MET A 178 10.28 3.88 -1.98
C MET A 178 11.34 3.97 -3.07
N SER A 179 12.40 4.77 -2.90
CA SER A 179 13.52 4.80 -3.87
C SER A 179 14.22 3.45 -3.97
N ARG A 180 14.39 2.72 -2.86
CA ARG A 180 14.94 1.35 -2.89
C ARG A 180 14.04 0.39 -3.65
N ILE A 181 12.71 0.49 -3.49
CA ILE A 181 11.77 -0.31 -4.28
C ILE A 181 11.95 0.02 -5.77
N LEU A 182 11.89 1.29 -6.16
CA LEU A 182 12.07 1.71 -7.56
C LEU A 182 13.41 1.26 -8.16
N GLN A 183 14.51 1.32 -7.40
CA GLN A 183 15.82 0.84 -7.86
C GLN A 183 15.86 -0.67 -8.08
N ARG A 184 15.25 -1.46 -7.18
CA ARG A 184 15.13 -2.92 -7.36
C ARG A 184 14.34 -3.24 -8.62
N LEU A 185 13.23 -2.53 -8.84
CA LEU A 185 12.39 -2.70 -10.03
C LEU A 185 13.14 -2.33 -11.32
N GLY A 186 14.01 -1.31 -11.29
CA GLY A 186 14.82 -0.91 -12.46
C GLY A 186 16.08 -1.75 -12.72
N THR A 187 16.48 -2.61 -11.78
CA THR A 187 17.69 -3.47 -11.89
C THR A 187 17.37 -4.94 -12.08
N MET A 188 16.11 -5.35 -11.96
CA MET A 188 15.66 -6.71 -12.24
C MET A 188 15.78 -6.98 -13.75
N PRO A 189 16.55 -7.99 -14.19
CA PRO A 189 16.54 -8.38 -15.58
C PRO A 189 15.14 -8.89 -15.92
N VAL A 190 14.68 -8.53 -17.12
CA VAL A 190 13.36 -8.84 -17.72
C VAL A 190 12.95 -10.33 -17.59
N ASN A 191 13.90 -11.23 -17.34
CA ASN A 191 13.71 -12.68 -17.20
C ASN A 191 13.60 -13.19 -15.74
N ALA A 192 13.85 -12.36 -14.71
CA ALA A 192 13.77 -12.78 -13.30
C ALA A 192 12.33 -12.96 -12.79
N HIS A 193 11.33 -12.38 -13.50
CA HIS A 193 9.91 -12.57 -13.20
C HIS A 193 9.45 -14.03 -13.36
N VAL A 194 10.20 -14.86 -14.09
CA VAL A 194 9.93 -16.30 -14.24
C VAL A 194 10.51 -17.11 -13.08
N ALA A 195 11.63 -16.68 -12.47
CA ALA A 195 12.26 -17.42 -11.37
C ALA A 195 11.43 -17.39 -10.07
N LEU A 196 10.72 -16.28 -9.81
CA LEU A 196 9.74 -16.22 -8.71
C LEU A 196 8.45 -17.02 -9.00
N ARG A 197 8.17 -17.35 -10.27
CA ARG A 197 7.03 -18.21 -10.64
C ARG A 197 7.27 -19.69 -10.38
N GLU A 198 8.53 -20.14 -10.25
CA GLU A 198 8.86 -21.57 -10.12
C GLU A 198 9.43 -21.99 -8.76
N GLY A 199 9.46 -21.10 -7.75
CA GLY A 199 9.77 -21.50 -6.37
C GLY A 199 11.16 -22.11 -6.15
N PHE A 200 12.13 -21.84 -7.03
CA PHE A 200 13.52 -22.28 -6.84
C PHE A 200 14.33 -21.19 -6.14
N LEU A 201 14.46 -21.29 -4.82
CA LEU A 201 15.62 -20.74 -4.11
C LEU A 201 16.69 -21.85 -4.06
N PRO A 202 17.92 -21.61 -4.53
CA PRO A 202 19.03 -22.51 -4.21
C PRO A 202 19.42 -22.32 -2.73
N ALA A 203 19.79 -23.44 -2.11
CA ALA A 203 20.19 -23.57 -0.70
C ALA A 203 21.42 -22.74 -0.33
#